data_AF-A0AAE9DIE7-F1
#
_entry.id   AF-A0AAE9DIE7-F1
#
_cell.length_a   1.000
_cell.length_b   1.000
_cell.length_c   1.000
_cell.angle_alpha   90.00
_cell.angle_beta   90.00
_cell.angle_gamma   90.00
#
_symmetry.space_group_name_H-M   'P 1'
#
loop_
_entity.id
_entity.type
_entity.pdbx_description
1 polymer ?
#
loop_
_entity_poly.entity_id
_entity_poly.type
_entity_poly.pdbx_seq_one_letter_code
_entity_poly.pdbx_strand_id
1 'polypeptide(L)'
;MPVHLTVGVSENIEGEAELKTKAPETLIFGTSPRPGIEKELFRKIGAQYPVAIGMDSGIVNMTIELFQNSTENYNETSIENASESLIQLDIIYFLKSVLKRNFYSSIWFNTSFNDLPNLLLSNGAFEKNGITVCQINFQIDEMETAKHILMDTVYDKRYAVLIDQTGDHINMFFVNFDNIKCKRELGIDTDQLS
;
A
#
# COMPACT_ATOMS: atom_id res chain seq x y z
N MET A 1 -7.62 -5.34 17.15
CA MET A 1 -6.28 -4.74 17.09
C MET A 1 -6.05 -4.30 15.67
N PRO A 2 -5.85 -2.99 15.44
CA PRO A 2 -5.66 -2.43 14.10
C PRO A 2 -4.47 -3.06 13.39
N VAL A 3 -4.57 -3.17 12.07
CA VAL A 3 -3.51 -3.74 11.23
C VAL A 3 -3.27 -2.81 10.05
N HIS A 4 -2.02 -2.42 9.90
CA HIS A 4 -1.54 -1.61 8.80
C HIS A 4 -0.51 -2.39 7.98
N LEU A 5 -0.57 -2.26 6.65
CA LEU A 5 0.41 -2.81 5.72
C LEU A 5 0.88 -1.73 4.76
N THR A 6 2.19 -1.53 4.65
CA THR A 6 2.82 -0.79 3.53
C THR A 6 3.35 -1.78 2.49
N VAL A 7 2.89 -1.64 1.25
CA VAL A 7 3.42 -2.33 0.08
C VAL A 7 4.38 -1.39 -0.64
N GLY A 8 5.65 -1.79 -0.77
CA GLY A 8 6.70 -0.94 -1.34
C GLY A 8 7.33 -0.01 -0.30
N VAL A 9 7.76 -0.56 0.85
CA VAL A 9 8.46 0.22 1.88
C VAL A 9 9.69 0.92 1.26
N SER A 10 9.84 2.21 1.56
CA SER A 10 10.97 3.05 1.14
C SER A 10 11.79 3.52 2.35
N GLU A 11 12.81 4.35 2.13
CA GLU A 11 13.57 4.97 3.22
C GLU A 11 12.76 6.00 4.00
N ASN A 12 11.76 6.62 3.36
CA ASN A 12 10.82 7.51 4.04
C ASN A 12 9.71 6.67 4.68
N ILE A 13 9.75 6.59 6.02
CA ILE A 13 8.78 5.87 6.85
C ILE A 13 8.05 6.81 7.83
N GLU A 14 8.07 8.12 7.58
CA GLU A 14 7.53 9.12 8.50
C GLU A 14 6.04 8.90 8.77
N GLY A 15 5.27 8.58 7.73
CA GLY A 15 3.83 8.30 7.87
C GLY A 15 3.54 7.09 8.75
N GLU A 16 4.28 5.98 8.56
CA GLU A 16 4.13 4.78 9.38
C GLU A 16 4.62 5.00 10.82
N ALA A 17 5.68 5.79 11.00
CA ALA A 17 6.18 6.16 12.33
C ALA A 17 5.18 7.06 13.08
N GLU A 18 4.54 8.01 12.38
CA GLU A 18 3.47 8.84 12.94
C GLU A 18 2.25 8.00 13.30
N LEU A 19 1.85 7.08 12.41
CA LEU A 19 0.78 6.10 12.70
C LEU A 19 1.09 5.28 13.95
N LYS A 20 2.33 4.78 14.07
CA LYS A 20 2.76 4.02 15.26
C LYS A 20 2.73 4.86 16.53
N THR A 21 3.04 6.15 16.43
CA THR A 21 3.02 7.07 17.57
C THR A 21 1.59 7.38 18.00
N LYS A 22 0.70 7.64 17.05
CA LYS A 22 -0.71 8.00 17.30
C LYS A 22 -1.58 6.80 17.69
N ALA A 23 -1.27 5.60 17.19
CA ALA A 23 -1.96 4.35 17.47
C ALA A 23 -0.96 3.22 17.81
N PRO A 24 -0.34 3.25 19.01
CA PRO A 24 0.74 2.32 19.40
C PRO A 24 0.39 0.84 19.34
N GLU A 25 -0.88 0.49 19.49
CA GLU A 25 -1.41 -0.87 19.41
C GLU A 25 -1.55 -1.40 17.98
N THR A 26 -1.40 -0.55 16.96
CA THR A 26 -1.44 -0.97 15.56
C THR A 26 -0.28 -1.92 15.25
N LEU A 27 -0.61 -3.06 14.65
CA LEU A 27 0.37 -3.94 14.04
C LEU A 27 0.76 -3.39 12.68
N ILE A 28 2.04 -3.10 12.50
CA ILE A 28 2.58 -2.55 11.27
C ILE A 28 3.38 -3.63 10.54
N PHE A 29 3.02 -3.86 9.29
CA PHE A 29 3.70 -4.75 8.37
C PHE A 29 4.18 -3.98 7.14
N GLY A 30 5.28 -4.42 6.56
CA GLY A 30 5.86 -3.81 5.37
C GLY A 30 6.34 -4.86 4.38
N THR A 31 6.29 -4.57 3.10
CA THR A 31 6.94 -5.39 2.07
C THR A 31 7.83 -4.53 1.20
N SER A 32 9.08 -4.94 1.04
CA SER A 32 9.97 -4.38 0.02
C SER A 32 10.98 -5.46 -0.34
N PRO A 33 11.21 -5.74 -1.63
CA PRO A 33 12.22 -6.68 -2.05
C PRO A 33 13.65 -6.17 -1.79
N ARG A 34 13.83 -4.85 -1.56
CA ARG A 34 15.13 -4.23 -1.36
C ARG A 34 15.68 -4.53 0.04
N PRO A 35 16.84 -5.18 0.16
CA PRO A 35 17.56 -5.25 1.42
C PRO A 35 18.33 -3.95 1.63
N GLY A 36 18.29 -3.37 2.84
CA GLY A 36 19.08 -2.15 3.10
C GLY A 36 18.61 -1.35 4.30
N ILE A 37 18.89 -0.04 4.27
CA ILE A 37 18.55 0.93 5.32
C ILE A 37 17.04 0.96 5.57
N GLU A 38 16.22 0.89 4.52
CA GLU A 38 14.75 0.80 4.59
C GLU A 38 14.28 -0.24 5.60
N LYS A 39 14.89 -1.44 5.55
CA LYS A 39 14.58 -2.56 6.43
C LYS A 39 14.93 -2.28 7.87
N GLU A 40 16.09 -1.69 8.12
CA GLU A 40 16.55 -1.38 9.47
C GLU A 40 15.76 -0.21 10.08
N LEU A 41 15.29 0.73 9.26
CA LEU A 41 14.37 1.78 9.68
C LEU A 41 12.98 1.20 10.01
N PHE A 42 12.39 0.43 9.10
CA PHE A 42 11.03 -0.10 9.27
C PHE A 42 10.92 -1.08 10.44
N ARG A 43 11.97 -1.86 10.71
CA ARG A 43 12.03 -2.78 11.87
C ARG A 43 11.84 -2.11 13.22
N LYS A 44 12.06 -0.79 13.32
CA LYS A 44 11.83 -0.03 14.56
C LYS A 44 10.34 0.15 14.86
N ILE A 45 9.48 0.07 13.85
CA ILE A 45 8.04 0.34 13.96
C ILE A 45 7.16 -0.88 13.65
N GLY A 46 7.67 -1.86 12.89
CA GLY A 46 6.92 -3.02 12.45
C GLY A 46 7.78 -4.16 11.90
N ALA A 47 7.14 -5.13 11.27
CA ALA A 47 7.81 -6.27 10.63
C ALA A 47 7.83 -6.10 9.11
N GLN A 48 9.01 -6.14 8.51
CA GLN A 48 9.18 -6.10 7.05
C GLN A 48 9.47 -7.48 6.46
N TYR A 49 8.83 -7.79 5.33
CA TYR A 49 9.03 -8.98 4.53
C TYR A 49 9.80 -8.65 3.24
N PRO A 50 10.86 -9.41 2.91
CA PRO A 50 11.73 -9.13 1.77
C PRO A 50 11.15 -9.68 0.45
N VAL A 51 9.96 -9.22 0.07
CA VAL A 51 9.25 -9.67 -1.14
C VAL A 51 8.57 -8.49 -1.83
N ALA A 52 8.44 -8.58 -3.15
CA ALA A 52 7.50 -7.75 -3.90
C ALA A 52 6.08 -8.33 -3.77
N ILE A 53 5.07 -7.47 -3.95
CA ILE A 53 3.66 -7.88 -3.94
C ILE A 53 3.05 -7.52 -5.29
N GLY A 54 2.33 -8.49 -5.87
CA GLY A 54 1.64 -8.35 -7.15
C GLY A 54 0.34 -9.14 -7.17
N MET A 55 -0.25 -9.28 -8.35
CA MET A 55 -1.44 -10.13 -8.56
C MET A 55 -1.09 -11.61 -8.70
N ASP A 56 0.17 -11.94 -9.01
CA ASP A 56 0.65 -13.30 -9.21
C ASP A 56 1.94 -13.56 -8.41
N SER A 57 2.15 -14.82 -8.04
CA SER A 57 3.40 -15.27 -7.41
C SER A 57 4.40 -15.75 -8.46
N GLY A 58 5.67 -15.37 -8.31
CA GLY A 58 6.72 -15.81 -9.22
C GLY A 58 8.02 -15.05 -9.04
N ILE A 59 8.95 -15.29 -9.98
CA ILE A 59 10.14 -14.48 -10.13
C ILE A 59 9.84 -13.43 -11.20
N VAL A 60 9.94 -12.16 -10.82
CA VAL A 60 9.74 -11.03 -11.73
C VAL A 60 11.04 -10.27 -11.89
N ASN A 61 11.30 -9.76 -13.08
CA ASN A 61 12.41 -8.84 -13.30
C ASN A 61 11.89 -7.42 -13.11
N MET A 62 12.50 -6.69 -12.18
CA MET A 62 12.16 -5.30 -11.91
C MET A 62 13.37 -4.43 -12.22
N THR A 63 13.14 -3.31 -12.89
CA THR A 63 14.14 -2.27 -13.03
C THR A 63 14.20 -1.49 -11.73
N ILE A 64 15.35 -1.53 -11.09
CA ILE A 64 15.65 -0.83 -9.85
C ILE A 64 16.57 0.33 -10.20
N GLU A 65 16.15 1.54 -9.88
CA GLU A 65 17.04 2.69 -9.87
C GLU A 65 17.98 2.59 -8.67
N LEU A 66 19.27 2.44 -8.96
CA LEU A 66 20.33 2.47 -7.97
C LEU A 66 20.94 3.88 -7.97
N PHE A 67 20.90 4.55 -6.81
CA PHE A 67 21.60 5.81 -6.61
C PHE A 67 23.04 5.50 -6.17
N GLN A 68 24.02 5.73 -7.04
CA GLN A 68 25.42 5.70 -6.63
C GLN A 68 25.83 7.09 -6.14
N ASN A 69 26.26 7.19 -4.87
CA ASN A 69 27.02 8.33 -4.40
C ASN A 69 28.42 8.24 -5.01
N SER A 70 28.69 9.04 -6.04
CA SER A 70 30.05 9.19 -6.57
C SER A 70 30.94 9.84 -5.51
N THR A 71 31.95 9.11 -5.03
CA THR A 71 32.92 9.61 -4.04
C THR A 71 34.01 10.50 -4.64
N GLU A 72 33.93 10.84 -5.93
CA GLU A 72 34.92 11.69 -6.59
C GLU A 72 34.25 12.93 -7.17
N ASN A 73 34.43 14.06 -6.46
CA ASN A 73 34.30 15.43 -6.94
C ASN A 73 33.53 15.62 -8.25
N TYR A 74 32.19 15.59 -8.21
CA TYR A 74 31.27 16.46 -8.97
C TYR A 74 29.84 16.00 -8.65
N ASN A 75 28.91 16.94 -8.57
CA ASN A 75 27.49 16.75 -8.23
C ASN A 75 26.71 15.99 -9.33
N GLU A 76 27.13 14.78 -9.68
CA GLU A 76 26.41 13.90 -10.59
C GLU A 76 26.11 12.57 -9.89
N THR A 77 24.87 12.46 -9.40
CA THR A 77 24.24 11.17 -9.08
C THR A 77 24.04 10.44 -10.41
N SER A 78 24.79 9.37 -10.63
CA SER A 78 24.50 8.47 -11.75
C SER A 78 23.35 7.55 -11.34
N ILE A 79 22.28 7.57 -12.14
CA ILE A 79 21.18 6.61 -12.03
C ILE A 79 21.57 5.41 -12.87
N GLU A 80 21.92 4.31 -12.22
CA GLU A 80 22.09 3.04 -12.90
C GLU A 80 20.81 2.22 -12.75
N ASN A 81 20.26 1.80 -13.88
CA ASN A 81 19.09 0.92 -13.91
C ASN A 81 19.57 -0.53 -13.89
N ALA A 82 19.49 -1.17 -12.74
CA ALA A 82 19.75 -2.60 -12.62
C ALA A 82 18.44 -3.39 -12.84
N SER A 83 18.48 -4.42 -13.67
CA SER A 83 17.40 -5.41 -13.72
C SER A 83 17.67 -6.50 -12.69
N GLU A 84 16.88 -6.55 -11.64
CA GLU A 84 16.99 -7.58 -10.61
C GLU A 84 15.82 -8.56 -10.69
N SER A 85 16.12 -9.85 -10.56
CA SER A 85 15.12 -10.89 -10.41
C SER A 85 14.68 -10.98 -8.95
N LEU A 86 13.43 -10.65 -8.69
CA LEU A 86 12.85 -10.54 -7.35
C LEU A 86 11.74 -11.57 -7.16
N ILE A 87 11.58 -12.03 -5.92
CA ILE A 87 10.43 -12.85 -5.55
C ILE A 87 9.23 -11.93 -5.36
N GLN A 88 8.21 -12.15 -6.18
CA GLN A 88 6.88 -11.55 -6.03
C GLN A 88 5.93 -12.58 -5.44
N LEU A 89 5.12 -12.16 -4.47
CA LEU A 89 3.99 -12.93 -3.97
C LEU A 89 2.68 -12.30 -4.44
N ASP A 90 1.71 -13.16 -4.74
CA ASP A 90 0.32 -12.76 -4.90
C ASP A 90 -0.17 -12.11 -3.59
N ILE A 91 -0.80 -10.96 -3.71
CA ILE A 91 -1.32 -10.20 -2.57
C ILE A 91 -2.32 -11.02 -1.76
N ILE A 92 -3.20 -11.81 -2.38
CA ILE A 92 -4.17 -12.61 -1.64
C ILE A 92 -3.47 -13.67 -0.79
N TYR A 93 -2.51 -14.39 -1.40
CA TYR A 93 -1.67 -15.35 -0.71
C TYR A 93 -0.88 -14.72 0.43
N PHE A 94 -0.27 -13.55 0.21
CA PHE A 94 0.51 -12.87 1.25
C PHE A 94 -0.38 -12.50 2.45
N LEU A 95 -1.54 -11.89 2.21
CA LEU A 95 -2.44 -11.48 3.29
C LEU A 95 -2.98 -12.70 4.07
N LYS A 96 -3.42 -13.75 3.39
CA LYS A 96 -4.09 -14.90 4.02
C LYS A 96 -3.15 -15.98 4.55
N SER A 97 -2.06 -16.26 3.84
CA SER A 97 -1.16 -17.38 4.17
C SER A 97 0.06 -16.93 4.96
N VAL A 98 0.63 -15.77 4.61
CA VAL A 98 1.83 -15.24 5.28
C VAL A 98 1.44 -14.44 6.52
N LEU A 99 0.62 -13.40 6.36
CA LEU A 99 0.18 -12.58 7.51
C LEU A 99 -0.93 -13.24 8.33
N LYS A 100 -1.62 -14.24 7.76
CA LYS A 100 -2.73 -14.97 8.39
C LYS A 100 -3.84 -14.04 8.89
N ARG A 101 -4.19 -13.06 8.06
CA ARG A 101 -5.15 -12.01 8.37
C ARG A 101 -6.10 -11.79 7.21
N ASN A 102 -7.30 -11.32 7.53
CA ASN A 102 -8.36 -11.02 6.59
C ASN A 102 -9.03 -9.67 6.87
N PHE A 103 -8.53 -8.92 7.85
CA PHE A 103 -9.01 -7.60 8.20
C PHE A 103 -7.81 -6.66 8.36
N TYR A 104 -7.86 -5.54 7.67
CA TYR A 104 -6.83 -4.51 7.64
C TYR A 104 -7.48 -3.16 7.85
N SER A 105 -6.99 -2.41 8.84
CA SER A 105 -7.41 -1.03 9.06
C SER A 105 -6.93 -0.17 7.89
N SER A 106 -5.71 -0.39 7.42
CA SER A 106 -5.20 0.28 6.23
C SER A 106 -4.18 -0.54 5.44
N ILE A 107 -4.16 -0.36 4.12
CA ILE A 107 -3.08 -0.82 3.23
C ILE A 107 -2.60 0.37 2.40
N TRP A 108 -1.31 0.66 2.43
CA TRP A 108 -0.68 1.76 1.69
C TRP A 108 0.18 1.19 0.58
N PHE A 109 -0.11 1.54 -0.67
CA PHE A 109 0.68 1.15 -1.84
C PHE A 109 1.62 2.28 -2.24
N ASN A 110 2.87 2.16 -1.85
CA ASN A 110 3.96 3.08 -2.20
C ASN A 110 4.72 2.58 -3.45
N THR A 111 3.98 1.95 -4.36
CA THR A 111 4.47 1.42 -5.62
C THR A 111 3.32 1.42 -6.63
N SER A 112 3.64 1.47 -7.91
CA SER A 112 2.63 1.39 -8.96
C SER A 112 1.92 0.03 -8.92
N PHE A 113 0.60 0.04 -8.84
CA PHE A 113 -0.22 -1.17 -8.76
C PHE A 113 -1.46 -1.03 -9.65
N ASN A 114 -1.27 -1.24 -10.95
CA ASN A 114 -2.29 -0.96 -11.97
C ASN A 114 -3.58 -1.80 -11.83
N ASP A 115 -3.51 -2.96 -11.18
CA ASP A 115 -4.66 -3.87 -10.98
C ASP A 115 -5.53 -3.54 -9.76
N LEU A 116 -5.32 -2.39 -9.14
CA LEU A 116 -6.05 -2.04 -7.92
C LEU A 116 -7.58 -2.05 -8.09
N PRO A 117 -8.19 -1.59 -9.20
CA PRO A 117 -9.65 -1.70 -9.37
C PRO A 117 -10.16 -3.14 -9.29
N ASN A 118 -9.45 -4.08 -9.92
CA ASN A 118 -9.78 -5.51 -9.90
C ASN A 118 -9.65 -6.12 -8.49
N LEU A 119 -8.86 -5.48 -7.62
CA LEU A 119 -8.67 -5.86 -6.23
C LEU A 119 -9.84 -5.38 -5.35
N LEU A 120 -10.26 -4.12 -5.52
CA LEU A 120 -11.08 -3.38 -4.55
C LEU A 120 -12.58 -3.34 -4.84
N LEU A 121 -12.97 -3.22 -6.10
CA LEU A 121 -14.38 -3.03 -6.49
C LEU A 121 -15.22 -4.26 -6.14
N SER A 122 -16.54 -4.14 -6.17
CA SER A 122 -17.44 -5.28 -5.89
C SER A 122 -17.13 -6.49 -6.75
N ASN A 123 -17.18 -7.68 -6.13
CA ASN A 123 -16.70 -8.93 -6.72
C ASN A 123 -15.21 -8.91 -7.11
N GLY A 124 -14.44 -7.97 -6.60
CA GLY A 124 -12.98 -7.92 -6.71
C GLY A 124 -12.31 -9.02 -5.89
N ALA A 125 -10.99 -9.13 -6.05
CA ALA A 125 -10.25 -10.23 -5.44
C ALA A 125 -10.28 -10.18 -3.90
N PHE A 126 -10.33 -9.01 -3.26
CA PHE A 126 -10.45 -8.92 -1.81
C PHE A 126 -11.78 -9.49 -1.31
N GLU A 127 -12.90 -9.08 -1.88
CA GLU A 127 -14.22 -9.56 -1.49
C GLU A 127 -14.36 -11.08 -1.72
N LYS A 128 -13.97 -11.56 -2.92
CA LYS A 128 -13.98 -12.99 -3.26
C LYS A 128 -13.18 -13.85 -2.28
N ASN A 129 -12.16 -13.27 -1.64
CA ASN A 129 -11.29 -13.97 -0.70
C ASN A 129 -11.60 -13.69 0.77
N GLY A 130 -12.65 -12.93 1.07
CA GLY A 130 -13.07 -12.58 2.42
C GLY A 130 -12.11 -11.62 3.12
N ILE A 131 -11.38 -10.80 2.36
CA ILE A 131 -10.46 -9.78 2.86
C ILE A 131 -11.21 -8.46 2.96
N THR A 132 -11.17 -7.84 4.13
CA THR A 132 -11.73 -6.51 4.40
C THR A 132 -10.59 -5.53 4.63
N VAL A 133 -10.62 -4.42 3.90
CA VAL A 133 -9.68 -3.32 4.06
C VAL A 133 -10.46 -2.02 4.21
N CYS A 134 -10.17 -1.26 5.27
CA CYS A 134 -10.94 -0.07 5.61
C CYS A 134 -10.42 1.19 4.95
N GLN A 135 -9.10 1.35 4.86
CA GLN A 135 -8.46 2.44 4.15
C GLN A 135 -7.42 1.94 3.17
N ILE A 136 -7.40 2.50 1.98
CA ILE A 136 -6.37 2.21 0.98
C ILE A 136 -5.87 3.52 0.41
N ASN A 137 -4.56 3.68 0.28
CA ASN A 137 -3.99 4.71 -0.56
C ASN A 137 -3.08 4.10 -1.61
N PHE A 138 -2.99 4.81 -2.73
CA PHE A 138 -2.01 4.54 -3.75
C PHE A 138 -1.79 5.81 -4.59
N GLN A 139 -0.69 5.81 -5.31
CA GLN A 139 -0.30 6.87 -6.22
C GLN A 139 -0.57 6.45 -7.66
N ILE A 140 -1.08 7.39 -8.46
CA ILE A 140 -1.30 7.23 -9.90
C ILE A 140 -0.56 8.34 -10.63
N ASP A 141 0.15 7.97 -11.68
CA ASP A 141 0.89 8.92 -12.51
C ASP A 141 0.03 9.50 -13.66
N GLU A 142 -1.00 8.77 -14.08
CA GLU A 142 -1.87 9.16 -15.20
C GLU A 142 -3.25 9.64 -14.74
N MET A 143 -3.56 10.91 -15.04
CA MET A 143 -4.85 11.52 -14.72
C MET A 143 -6.06 10.79 -15.32
N GLU A 144 -5.94 10.24 -16.53
CA GLU A 144 -7.06 9.54 -17.15
C GLU A 144 -7.35 8.20 -16.44
N THR A 145 -6.30 7.49 -16.06
CA THR A 145 -6.41 6.30 -15.20
C THR A 145 -7.05 6.65 -13.85
N ALA A 146 -6.63 7.74 -13.20
CA ALA A 146 -7.22 8.19 -11.94
C ALA A 146 -8.72 8.49 -12.07
N LYS A 147 -9.15 9.14 -13.15
CA LYS A 147 -10.58 9.40 -13.42
C LYS A 147 -11.38 8.12 -13.61
N HIS A 148 -10.86 7.16 -14.36
CA HIS A 148 -11.53 5.87 -14.56
C HIS A 148 -11.75 5.16 -13.22
N ILE A 149 -10.69 5.06 -12.40
CA ILE A 149 -10.79 4.43 -11.08
C ILE A 149 -11.78 5.17 -10.18
N LEU A 150 -11.74 6.51 -10.18
CA LEU A 150 -12.70 7.32 -9.42
C LEU A 150 -14.14 7.02 -9.83
N MET A 151 -14.43 7.03 -11.13
CA MET A 151 -15.78 6.79 -11.64
C MET A 151 -16.28 5.39 -11.27
N ASP A 152 -15.46 4.36 -11.53
CA ASP A 152 -15.82 2.97 -11.21
C ASP A 152 -16.10 2.80 -9.71
N THR A 153 -15.29 3.44 -8.87
CA THR A 153 -15.46 3.39 -7.41
C THR A 153 -16.70 4.12 -6.92
N VAL A 154 -17.02 5.28 -7.50
CA VAL A 154 -18.24 6.03 -7.18
C VAL A 154 -19.49 5.24 -7.59
N TYR A 155 -19.47 4.57 -8.74
CA TYR A 155 -20.56 3.69 -9.19
C TYR A 155 -20.72 2.46 -8.30
N ASP A 156 -19.62 1.93 -7.77
CA ASP A 156 -19.59 0.80 -6.85
C ASP A 156 -20.20 1.14 -5.47
N LYS A 157 -20.16 2.42 -5.06
CA LYS A 157 -20.79 2.97 -3.83
C LYS A 157 -20.28 2.36 -2.52
N ARG A 158 -19.11 1.73 -2.51
CA ARG A 158 -18.52 1.14 -1.29
C ARG A 158 -17.48 2.01 -0.61
N TYR A 159 -16.81 2.84 -1.40
CA TYR A 159 -15.69 3.65 -0.95
C TYR A 159 -15.97 5.13 -1.18
N ALA A 160 -15.63 5.94 -0.18
CA ALA A 160 -15.46 7.37 -0.37
C ALA A 160 -14.04 7.60 -0.85
N VAL A 161 -13.86 8.44 -1.86
CA VAL A 161 -12.56 8.70 -2.48
C VAL A 161 -12.14 10.13 -2.16
N LEU A 162 -10.97 10.28 -1.55
CA LEU A 162 -10.28 11.56 -1.39
C LEU A 162 -9.11 11.58 -2.37
N ILE A 163 -8.88 12.72 -3.00
CA ILE A 163 -7.81 12.88 -3.98
C ILE A 163 -6.97 14.07 -3.57
N ASP A 164 -5.66 13.88 -3.59
CA ASP A 164 -4.66 14.94 -3.47
C ASP A 164 -3.75 14.89 -4.70
N GLN A 165 -3.48 16.04 -5.31
CA GLN A 165 -2.58 16.13 -6.45
C GLN A 165 -1.37 16.97 -6.05
N THR A 166 -0.22 16.32 -5.97
CA THR A 166 1.05 16.95 -5.64
C THR A 166 2.01 16.77 -6.82
N GLY A 167 2.22 17.85 -7.59
CA GLY A 167 3.01 17.81 -8.82
C GLY A 167 2.33 16.95 -9.89
N ASP A 168 3.09 16.04 -10.49
CA ASP A 168 2.62 15.13 -11.54
C ASP A 168 1.97 13.85 -11.00
N HIS A 169 2.03 13.63 -9.69
CA HIS A 169 1.44 12.45 -9.06
C HIS A 169 0.09 12.73 -8.40
N ILE A 170 -0.81 11.76 -8.52
CA ILE A 170 -2.16 11.81 -7.97
C ILE A 170 -2.25 10.78 -6.85
N ASN A 171 -2.35 11.25 -5.61
CA ASN A 171 -2.59 10.42 -4.46
C ASN A 171 -4.10 10.20 -4.31
N MET A 172 -4.54 8.95 -4.30
CA MET A 172 -5.94 8.61 -4.08
C MET A 172 -6.09 7.80 -2.80
N PHE A 173 -7.06 8.18 -1.97
CA PHE A 173 -7.37 7.56 -0.68
C PHE A 173 -8.81 7.05 -0.70
N PHE A 174 -9.01 5.79 -0.32
CA PHE A 174 -10.28 5.09 -0.38
C PHE A 174 -10.68 4.71 1.03
N VAL A 175 -11.89 5.09 1.42
CA VAL A 175 -12.44 4.80 2.75
C VAL A 175 -13.68 3.92 2.60
N ASN A 176 -13.59 2.68 3.06
CA ASN A 176 -14.68 1.71 2.97
C ASN A 176 -15.76 2.03 4.02
N PHE A 177 -16.87 2.63 3.57
CA PHE A 177 -17.99 2.98 4.45
C PHE A 177 -19.14 1.97 4.38
N ASP A 178 -19.12 1.06 3.41
CA ASP A 178 -20.12 -0.01 3.27
C ASP A 178 -19.94 -1.10 4.34
N ASN A 179 -18.69 -1.41 4.72
CA ASN A 179 -18.42 -2.44 5.72
C ASN A 179 -18.60 -1.95 7.17
N ILE A 180 -19.49 -2.59 7.93
CA ILE A 180 -19.77 -2.24 9.34
C ILE A 180 -18.54 -2.28 10.26
N LYS A 181 -17.61 -3.22 10.03
CA LYS A 181 -16.37 -3.28 10.84
C LYS A 181 -15.48 -2.08 10.52
N CYS A 182 -15.43 -1.64 9.27
CA CYS A 182 -14.68 -0.46 8.88
C CYS A 182 -15.31 0.82 9.43
N LYS A 183 -16.64 0.96 9.40
CA LYS A 183 -17.30 2.09 10.05
C LYS A 183 -16.97 2.19 11.55
N ARG A 184 -16.94 1.07 12.27
CA ARG A 184 -16.56 1.03 13.69
C ARG A 184 -15.09 1.34 13.92
N GLU A 185 -14.21 0.72 13.12
CA GLU A 185 -12.76 0.94 13.18
C GLU A 185 -12.42 2.43 12.94
N LEU A 186 -13.13 3.06 12.01
CA LEU A 186 -12.91 4.46 11.63
C LEU A 186 -13.73 5.46 12.46
N GLY A 187 -14.54 5.00 13.42
CA GLY A 187 -15.40 5.87 14.23
C GLY A 187 -16.50 6.59 13.43
N ILE A 188 -16.86 6.08 12.25
CA ILE A 188 -17.93 6.62 11.39
C ILE A 188 -19.32 6.19 11.90
N ASP A 189 -19.40 5.02 12.55
CA ASP A 189 -20.63 4.51 13.15
C ASP A 189 -20.89 5.23 14.49
N THR A 190 -21.58 6.36 14.44
CA THR A 190 -22.08 7.03 15.64
C THR A 190 -23.48 6.50 15.97
N ASP A 191 -23.55 5.36 16.66
CA ASP A 191 -24.72 4.97 17.47
C ASP A 191 -24.94 5.95 18.67
N GLN A 192 -24.50 7.21 18.56
CA GLN A 192 -24.65 8.29 19.55
C GLN A 192 -25.57 9.43 19.07
N LEU A 193 -26.35 9.21 18.01
CA LEU A 193 -27.45 10.10 17.62
C LEU A 193 -28.79 9.36 17.73
N SER A 194 -29.12 8.90 18.94
CA SER A 194 -30.47 8.48 19.32
C SER A 194 -30.82 9.02 20.69
#